data_AF-A0A839F6D1-F1
#
_entry.id   AF-A0A839F6D1-F1
#
_cell.length_a   1.000
_cell.length_b   1.000
_cell.length_c   1.000
_cell.angle_alpha   90.00
_cell.angle_beta   90.00
_cell.angle_gamma   90.00
#
_symmetry.space_group_name_H-M   'P 1'
#
loop_
_entity.id
_entity.type
_entity.pdbx_description
1 polymer ?
#
loop_
_entity_poly.entity_id
_entity_poly.type
_entity_poly.pdbx_seq_one_letter_code
_entity_poly.pdbx_strand_id
1 'polypeptide(L)'
;MADTTAFDAKTLTYIACVASVYASLTWLPVIWPLVVTHRERKPFPRRWLFVATVASLSYGVVSAFLVLLTIPLTAYSSYIAPQLAIDGFRGTDWLVEANGYVVDYWWLALPIALALLALAVTRKLKPAWAVICSAMTANNSCMVSPCT
;
A
#
# COMPACT_ATOMS: atom_id res chain seq x y z
N MET A 1 14.06 -32.11 -23.01
CA MET A 1 14.17 -30.65 -23.22
C MET A 1 12.78 -30.18 -23.60
N ALA A 2 12.04 -29.63 -22.65
CA ALA A 2 10.70 -29.11 -22.91
C ALA A 2 10.87 -27.74 -23.58
N ASP A 3 10.35 -27.60 -24.80
CA ASP A 3 10.23 -26.32 -25.47
C ASP A 3 9.47 -25.35 -24.56
N THR A 4 10.15 -24.28 -24.14
CA THR A 4 9.52 -23.13 -23.48
C THR A 4 8.64 -22.43 -24.52
N THR A 5 7.43 -22.96 -24.68
CA THR A 5 6.42 -22.53 -25.65
C THR A 5 6.21 -21.02 -25.56
N ALA A 6 6.42 -20.34 -26.68
CA ALA A 6 6.07 -18.94 -26.86
C ALA A 6 4.63 -18.70 -26.37
N PHE A 7 4.47 -17.81 -25.40
CA PHE A 7 3.14 -17.36 -24.97
C PHE A 7 2.40 -16.81 -26.19
N ASP A 8 1.16 -17.30 -26.42
CA ASP A 8 0.29 -16.76 -27.47
C ASP A 8 0.17 -15.24 -27.33
N ALA A 9 0.17 -14.52 -28.46
CA ALA A 9 0.15 -13.06 -28.49
C ALA A 9 -1.04 -12.47 -27.71
N LYS A 10 -2.17 -13.20 -27.70
CA LYS A 10 -3.34 -12.84 -26.90
C LYS A 10 -3.05 -12.91 -25.40
N THR A 11 -2.42 -13.98 -24.93
CA THR A 11 -2.03 -14.16 -23.52
C THR A 11 -1.06 -13.07 -23.06
N LEU A 12 -0.06 -12.73 -23.89
CA LEU A 12 0.86 -11.62 -23.60
C LEU A 12 0.11 -10.28 -23.48
N THR A 13 -0.88 -10.04 -24.34
CA THR A 13 -1.69 -8.83 -24.31
C THR A 13 -2.50 -8.73 -23.00
N TYR A 14 -3.12 -9.81 -22.55
CA TYR A 14 -3.83 -9.83 -21.28
C TYR A 14 -2.91 -9.60 -20.08
N ILE A 15 -1.75 -10.26 -20.06
CA ILE A 15 -0.74 -10.08 -18.99
C ILE A 15 -0.28 -8.62 -18.96
N ALA A 16 0.04 -8.04 -20.12
CA ALA A 16 0.46 -6.64 -20.22
C ALA A 16 -0.63 -5.67 -19.74
N CYS A 17 -1.89 -5.94 -20.06
CA CYS A 17 -3.03 -5.13 -19.62
C CYS A 17 -3.18 -5.17 -18.09
N VAL A 18 -3.16 -6.38 -17.49
CA VAL A 18 -3.26 -6.56 -16.04
C VAL A 18 -2.07 -5.89 -15.33
N ALA A 19 -0.85 -6.09 -15.83
CA ALA A 19 0.34 -5.46 -15.28
C ALA A 19 0.26 -3.92 -15.34
N SER A 20 -0.27 -3.37 -16.44
CA SER A 20 -0.43 -1.92 -16.60
C SER A 20 -1.47 -1.34 -15.63
N VAL A 21 -2.59 -2.03 -15.42
CA VAL A 21 -3.61 -1.64 -14.44
C VAL A 21 -3.04 -1.73 -13.02
N TYR A 22 -2.36 -2.83 -12.71
CA TYR A 22 -1.71 -3.05 -11.42
C TYR A 22 -0.68 -1.95 -11.11
N ALA A 23 0.19 -1.64 -12.07
CA ALA A 23 1.16 -0.56 -11.94
C ALA A 23 0.44 0.78 -11.71
N SER A 24 -0.56 1.11 -12.53
CA SER A 24 -1.31 2.36 -12.40
C SER A 24 -1.95 2.53 -11.02
N LEU A 25 -2.54 1.46 -10.47
CA LEU A 25 -3.11 1.45 -9.12
C LEU A 25 -2.03 1.58 -8.04
N THR A 26 -0.87 0.96 -8.23
CA THR A 26 0.25 1.05 -7.28
C THR A 26 0.79 2.48 -7.20
N TRP A 27 0.83 3.22 -8.31
CA TRP A 27 1.28 4.62 -8.34
C TRP A 27 0.21 5.64 -7.90
N LEU A 28 -1.02 5.20 -7.64
CA LEU A 28 -2.16 6.04 -7.29
C LEU A 28 -1.94 6.90 -6.02
N PRO A 29 -1.25 6.43 -4.94
CA PRO A 29 -0.87 7.25 -3.80
C PRO A 29 -0.01 8.47 -4.13
N VAL A 30 0.65 8.49 -5.29
CA VAL A 30 1.46 9.62 -5.77
C VAL A 30 0.70 10.45 -6.79
N ILE A 31 0.11 9.79 -7.79
CA ILE A 31 -0.58 10.45 -8.91
C ILE A 31 -1.82 11.19 -8.41
N TRP A 32 -2.63 10.56 -7.55
CA TRP A 32 -3.88 11.15 -7.09
C TRP A 32 -3.71 12.47 -6.32
N PRO A 33 -2.88 12.56 -5.26
CA PRO A 33 -2.69 13.84 -4.55
C PRO A 33 -2.02 14.89 -5.44
N LEU A 34 -1.20 14.50 -6.41
CA LEU A 34 -0.63 15.43 -7.39
C LEU A 34 -1.73 16.04 -8.27
N VAL A 35 -2.65 15.22 -8.80
CA VAL A 35 -3.80 15.69 -9.58
C VAL A 35 -4.71 16.59 -8.74
N VAL A 36 -4.99 16.19 -7.50
CA VAL A 36 -5.85 16.96 -6.58
C VAL A 36 -5.24 18.35 -6.31
N THR A 37 -3.94 18.43 -6.04
CA THR A 37 -3.27 19.72 -5.77
C THR A 37 -3.13 20.59 -7.02
N HIS A 38 -3.00 20.02 -8.21
CA HIS A 38 -2.97 20.76 -9.47
C HIS A 38 -4.35 21.28 -9.92
N ARG A 39 -5.43 20.57 -9.60
CA ARG A 39 -6.80 20.99 -9.96
C ARG A 39 -7.36 22.11 -9.10
N GLU A 40 -6.68 22.50 -8.02
CA GLU A 40 -7.16 23.59 -7.17
C GLU A 40 -6.93 24.96 -7.80
N ARG A 41 -7.98 25.79 -7.81
CA ARG A 41 -7.91 27.19 -8.28
C ARG A 41 -7.10 28.09 -7.36
N LYS A 42 -6.93 27.72 -6.08
CA LYS A 42 -6.16 28.48 -5.09
C LYS A 42 -4.77 27.87 -4.92
N PRO A 43 -3.73 28.67 -4.62
CA PRO A 43 -2.38 28.16 -4.41
C PRO A 43 -2.36 27.22 -3.19
N PHE A 44 -2.27 25.91 -3.44
CA PHE A 44 -2.14 24.91 -2.39
C PHE A 44 -0.77 24.99 -1.70
N PRO A 45 -0.70 25.14 -0.37
CA PRO A 45 0.56 25.31 0.34
C PRO A 45 1.40 24.02 0.30
N ARG A 46 2.69 24.15 -0.05
CA ARG A 46 3.70 23.08 0.03
C ARG A 46 3.25 21.76 -0.61
N ARG A 47 2.86 21.79 -1.90
CA ARG A 47 2.31 20.66 -2.67
C ARG A 47 3.13 19.37 -2.57
N TRP A 48 4.45 19.47 -2.71
CA TRP A 48 5.33 18.30 -2.63
C TRP A 48 5.31 17.60 -1.28
N LEU A 49 5.26 18.37 -0.18
CA LEU A 49 5.17 17.81 1.17
C LEU A 49 3.83 17.09 1.35
N PHE A 50 2.73 17.64 0.83
CA PHE A 50 1.43 16.97 0.87
C PHE A 50 1.47 15.62 0.15
N VAL A 51 1.97 15.59 -1.09
CA VAL A 51 2.10 14.34 -1.88
C VAL A 51 2.99 13.34 -1.16
N ALA A 52 4.14 13.78 -0.64
CA ALA A 52 5.06 12.92 0.11
C ALA A 52 4.41 12.35 1.39
N THR A 53 3.65 13.17 2.13
CA THR A 53 2.94 12.73 3.33
C THR A 53 1.85 11.71 2.99
N VAL A 54 1.03 11.95 1.96
CA VAL A 54 0.00 11.01 1.51
C VAL A 54 0.62 9.69 1.06
N ALA A 55 1.68 9.74 0.25
CA ALA A 55 2.38 8.55 -0.21
C ALA A 55 3.00 7.77 0.96
N SER A 56 3.72 8.45 1.85
CA SER A 56 4.35 7.84 3.02
C SER A 56 3.33 7.20 3.96
N LEU A 57 2.20 7.86 4.26
CA LEU A 57 1.12 7.28 5.05
C LEU A 57 0.51 6.05 4.35
N SER A 58 0.27 6.14 3.04
CA SER A 58 -0.38 5.05 2.31
C SER A 58 0.49 3.80 2.23
N TYR A 59 1.75 3.96 1.82
CA TYR A 59 2.70 2.86 1.80
C TYR A 59 3.05 2.37 3.20
N GLY A 60 3.23 3.28 4.16
CA GLY A 60 3.58 2.93 5.53
C GLY A 60 2.51 2.08 6.22
N VAL A 61 1.23 2.45 6.10
CA VAL A 61 0.12 1.69 6.69
C VAL A 61 -0.02 0.31 6.03
N VAL A 62 0.06 0.23 4.70
CA VAL A 62 0.00 -1.05 3.99
C VAL A 62 1.19 -1.93 4.36
N SER A 63 2.40 -1.40 4.37
CA SER A 63 3.61 -2.15 4.77
C SER A 63 3.54 -2.62 6.21
N ALA A 64 3.08 -1.79 7.14
CA ALA A 64 2.90 -2.19 8.53
C ALA A 64 1.89 -3.33 8.68
N PHE A 65 0.76 -3.25 7.96
CA PHE A 65 -0.26 -4.29 7.96
C PHE A 65 0.25 -5.59 7.33
N LEU A 66 1.00 -5.50 6.23
CA LEU A 66 1.64 -6.64 5.59
C LEU A 66 2.59 -7.32 6.57
N VAL A 67 3.51 -6.58 7.19
CA VAL A 67 4.46 -7.13 8.18
C VAL A 67 3.71 -7.79 9.34
N LEU A 68 2.67 -7.13 9.87
CA LEU A 68 1.86 -7.63 10.97
C LEU A 68 1.14 -8.94 10.63
N LEU A 69 0.75 -9.15 9.37
CA LEU A 69 0.12 -10.40 8.92
C LEU A 69 1.13 -11.46 8.47
N THR A 70 2.17 -11.08 7.73
CA THR A 70 3.12 -12.04 7.16
C THR A 70 3.97 -12.70 8.23
N ILE A 71 4.37 -11.97 9.29
CA ILE A 71 5.15 -12.57 10.39
C ILE A 71 4.40 -13.75 11.05
N PRO A 72 3.16 -13.58 11.56
CA PRO A 72 2.46 -14.69 12.19
C PRO A 72 2.08 -15.79 11.19
N LEU A 73 1.73 -15.46 9.94
CA LEU A 73 1.42 -16.47 8.92
C LEU A 73 2.64 -17.34 8.58
N THR A 74 3.81 -16.71 8.38
CA THR A 74 5.06 -17.44 8.13
C THR A 74 5.53 -18.25 9.33
N ALA A 75 5.32 -17.75 10.56
CA ALA A 75 5.60 -18.51 11.77
C ALA A 75 4.67 -19.72 11.90
N TYR A 76 3.36 -19.54 11.63
CA TYR A 76 2.40 -20.64 11.63
C TYR A 76 2.75 -21.71 10.60
N SER A 77 3.05 -21.31 9.35
CA SER A 77 3.36 -22.26 8.27
C SER A 77 4.66 -23.03 8.53
N SER A 78 5.65 -22.42 9.19
CA SER A 78 6.96 -23.03 9.40
C SER A 78 7.03 -23.89 10.65
N TYR A 79 6.34 -23.50 11.73
CA TYR A 79 6.48 -24.17 13.04
C TYR A 79 5.25 -25.00 13.42
N ILE A 80 4.04 -24.53 13.09
CA ILE A 80 2.79 -25.12 13.59
C ILE A 80 2.24 -26.12 12.58
N ALA A 81 2.03 -25.70 11.33
CA ALA A 81 1.47 -26.56 10.27
C ALA A 81 2.16 -27.94 10.09
N PRO A 82 3.50 -28.07 10.05
CA PRO A 82 4.13 -29.38 9.87
C PRO A 82 3.95 -30.30 11.08
N GLN A 83 3.87 -29.75 12.31
CA GLN A 83 3.66 -30.55 13.51
C GLN A 83 2.26 -31.15 13.54
N LEU A 84 1.23 -30.38 13.15
CA LEU A 84 -0.14 -30.89 13.08
C LEU A 84 -0.32 -31.98 12.01
N ALA A 85 0.46 -31.92 10.93
CA ALA A 85 0.44 -32.93 9.89
C ALA A 85 1.03 -34.27 10.39
N ILE A 86 2.06 -34.23 11.25
CA ILE A 86 2.67 -35.42 11.85
C ILE A 86 1.72 -36.08 12.86
N ASP A 87 1.00 -35.28 13.64
CA ASP A 87 0.08 -35.76 14.68
C ASP A 87 -1.28 -36.25 14.14
N GLY A 88 -1.50 -36.23 12.82
CA GLY A 88 -2.69 -36.79 12.16
C GLY A 88 -3.98 -35.98 12.38
N PHE A 89 -3.87 -34.72 12.81
CA PHE A 89 -5.03 -33.84 13.01
C PHE A 89 -5.64 -33.40 11.67
N ARG A 90 -6.67 -34.12 11.20
CA ARG A 90 -7.46 -33.80 9.99
C ARG A 90 -8.39 -32.58 10.13
N GLY A 91 -8.52 -32.00 11.33
CA GLY A 91 -9.43 -30.87 11.59
C GLY A 91 -8.89 -29.51 11.12
N THR A 92 -7.61 -29.43 10.77
CA THR A 92 -6.91 -28.17 10.41
C THR A 92 -6.68 -27.98 8.91
N ASP A 93 -7.21 -28.86 8.07
CA ASP A 93 -7.07 -28.79 6.61
C ASP A 93 -7.55 -27.43 6.06
N TRP A 94 -8.66 -26.90 6.59
CA TRP A 94 -9.20 -25.60 6.15
C TRP A 94 -8.31 -24.40 6.53
N LEU A 95 -7.58 -24.47 7.66
CA LEU A 95 -6.68 -23.41 8.11
C LEU A 95 -5.41 -23.38 7.26
N VAL A 96 -4.89 -24.55 6.91
CA VAL A 96 -3.74 -24.69 6.01
C VAL A 96 -4.11 -24.23 4.61
N GLU A 97 -5.30 -24.60 4.12
CA GLU A 97 -5.83 -24.16 2.81
C GLU A 97 -6.08 -22.66 2.77
N ALA A 98 -6.71 -22.09 3.81
CA ALA A 98 -6.92 -20.65 3.93
C ALA A 98 -5.59 -19.88 3.97
N ASN A 99 -4.59 -20.39 4.69
CA ASN A 99 -3.25 -19.80 4.70
C ASN A 99 -2.60 -19.83 3.32
N GLY A 100 -2.70 -20.95 2.60
CA GLY A 100 -2.23 -21.06 1.21
C GLY A 100 -2.90 -20.02 0.30
N TYR A 101 -4.22 -19.91 0.38
CA TYR A 101 -4.97 -18.92 -0.40
C TYR A 101 -4.55 -17.47 -0.09
N VAL A 102 -4.35 -17.14 1.18
CA VAL A 102 -3.87 -15.80 1.56
C VAL A 102 -2.48 -15.56 0.97
N VAL A 103 -1.55 -16.52 1.08
CA VAL A 103 -0.18 -16.38 0.54
C VAL A 103 -0.15 -16.31 -0.99
N ASP A 104 -1.06 -16.98 -1.68
CA ASP A 104 -1.10 -17.02 -3.14
C ASP A 104 -1.78 -15.79 -3.75
N TYR A 105 -2.76 -15.20 -3.06
CA TYR A 105 -3.63 -14.15 -3.61
C TYR A 105 -3.56 -12.78 -2.92
N TRP A 106 -2.82 -12.62 -1.81
CA TRP A 106 -2.74 -11.31 -1.11
C TRP A 106 -2.27 -10.17 -2.01
N TRP A 107 -1.39 -10.45 -2.98
CA TRP A 107 -0.85 -9.46 -3.91
C TRP A 107 -1.94 -8.78 -4.75
N LEU A 108 -3.06 -9.47 -5.04
CA LEU A 108 -4.20 -8.89 -5.76
C LEU A 108 -4.93 -7.82 -4.94
N ALA A 109 -4.97 -7.97 -3.61
CA ALA A 109 -5.62 -7.02 -2.72
C ALA A 109 -4.78 -5.75 -2.51
N LEU A 110 -3.46 -5.86 -2.65
CA LEU A 110 -2.48 -4.81 -2.40
C LEU A 110 -2.73 -3.49 -3.20
N PRO A 111 -2.85 -3.51 -4.54
CA PRO A 111 -3.09 -2.28 -5.32
C PRO A 111 -4.44 -1.64 -4.99
N ILE A 112 -5.46 -2.46 -4.70
CA ILE A 112 -6.80 -1.99 -4.32
C ILE A 112 -6.74 -1.30 -2.96
N ALA A 113 -6.09 -1.93 -1.98
CA ALA A 113 -5.90 -1.37 -0.65
C ALA A 113 -5.13 -0.04 -0.72
N LEU A 114 -4.02 0.01 -1.46
CA LEU A 114 -3.24 1.24 -1.67
C LEU A 114 -4.10 2.35 -2.31
N ALA A 115 -4.87 2.03 -3.35
CA ALA A 115 -5.72 3.01 -4.02
C ALA A 115 -6.80 3.56 -3.08
N LEU A 116 -7.50 2.69 -2.34
CA LEU A 116 -8.53 3.11 -1.38
C LEU A 116 -7.94 3.95 -0.25
N LEU A 117 -6.78 3.55 0.28
CA LEU A 117 -6.11 4.26 1.36
C LEU A 117 -5.61 5.63 0.89
N ALA A 118 -5.02 5.72 -0.30
CA ALA A 118 -4.62 6.99 -0.90
C ALA A 118 -5.79 7.95 -1.07
N LEU A 119 -6.94 7.46 -1.55
CA LEU A 119 -8.16 8.26 -1.68
C LEU A 119 -8.66 8.74 -0.31
N ALA A 120 -8.70 7.85 0.69
CA ALA A 120 -9.16 8.17 2.03
C ALA A 120 -8.25 9.20 2.73
N VAL A 121 -6.93 8.96 2.72
CA VAL A 121 -5.92 9.84 3.29
C VAL A 121 -5.95 11.21 2.60
N THR A 122 -5.99 11.26 1.27
CA THR A 122 -6.06 12.54 0.53
C THR A 122 -7.31 13.32 0.91
N ARG A 123 -8.48 12.67 0.99
CA ARG A 123 -9.75 13.32 1.36
C ARG A 123 -9.74 13.86 2.79
N LYS A 124 -9.12 13.14 3.73
CA LYS A 124 -9.06 13.53 5.14
C LYS A 124 -7.99 14.58 5.40
N LEU A 125 -6.83 14.48 4.75
CA LEU A 125 -5.69 15.36 4.98
C LEU A 125 -5.86 16.72 4.30
N LYS A 126 -6.47 16.75 3.10
CA LYS A 126 -6.68 17.98 2.33
C LYS A 126 -7.29 19.15 3.14
N PRO A 127 -8.42 19.01 3.85
CA PRO A 127 -9.01 20.13 4.60
C PRO A 127 -8.14 20.60 5.78
N ALA A 128 -7.38 19.69 6.40
CA ALA A 128 -6.52 20.00 7.53
C ALA A 128 -5.15 20.57 7.11
N TRP A 129 -4.77 20.40 5.85
CA TRP A 129 -3.40 20.65 5.40
C TRP A 129 -2.94 22.11 5.56
N ALA A 130 -3.83 23.07 5.32
CA ALA A 130 -3.53 24.49 5.49
C ALA A 130 -3.16 24.81 6.96
N VAL A 131 -3.89 24.23 7.91
CA VAL A 131 -3.66 24.39 9.36
C VAL A 131 -2.34 23.74 9.77
N ILE A 132 -2.04 22.55 9.26
CA ILE A 132 -0.77 21.85 9.50
C ILE A 132 0.42 22.67 8.98
N CYS A 133 0.29 23.25 7.78
CA CYS A 133 1.33 24.10 7.21
C CYS A 133 1.55 25.40 8.00
N SER A 134 0.48 26.04 8.48
CA SER A 134 0.61 27.24 9.31
C SER A 134 1.25 26.93 10.67
N ALA A 135 0.91 25.80 11.29
CA ALA A 135 1.51 25.37 12.55
C ALA A 135 3.02 25.09 12.41
N MET A 136 3.44 24.39 11.35
CA MET A 136 4.86 24.18 11.05
C MET A 136 5.62 25.49 10.84
N THR A 137 4.99 26.47 10.18
CA THR A 137 5.63 27.76 9.91
C THR A 137 5.76 28.58 11.20
N ALA A 138 4.74 28.58 12.06
CA ALA A 138 4.78 29.27 13.36
C ALA A 138 5.85 28.69 14.30
N ASN A 139 6.02 27.36 14.32
CA ASN A 139 7.03 26.72 15.17
C ASN A 139 8.45 27.10 14.77
N ASN A 140 8.72 27.21 13.47
CA ASN A 140 10.03 27.64 12.96
C ASN A 140 10.37 29.10 13.35
N SER A 141 9.37 29.98 13.45
CA SER A 141 9.58 31.37 13.87
C SER A 141 9.94 31.49 15.36
N CYS A 142 9.37 30.67 16.23
CA CYS A 142 9.67 30.68 17.66
C CYS A 142 11.07 30.16 18.01
N MET A 143 11.68 29.32 17.15
CA MET A 143 13.08 28.87 17.32
C MET A 143 14.11 29.91 16.88
N VAL A 144 13.72 30.94 16.12
CA VAL A 144 14.64 31.93 15.55
C VAL A 144 14.64 33.26 16.32
N SER A 145 13.71 33.48 17.26
CA SER A 145 13.81 34.59 18.21
C SER A 145 14.66 34.15 19.42
N PRO A 146 15.88 34.68 19.60
CA PRO A 146 16.52 34.61 20.91
C PRO A 146 15.63 35.41 21.86
N CYS A 147 15.31 34.83 23.00
CA CYS A 147 14.83 35.59 24.15
C CYS A 147 15.92 36.62 24.51
N THR A 148 15.80 37.84 23.99
CA THR A 148 16.50 39.03 24.49
C THR A 148 15.67 39.69 25.57
#